data_AF-A0A9W7A8M4-F1
#
_entry.id   AF-A0A9W7A8M4-F1
#
_cell.length_a   1.000
_cell.length_b   1.000
_cell.length_c   1.000
_cell.angle_alpha   90.00
_cell.angle_beta   90.00
_cell.angle_gamma   90.00
#
_symmetry.space_group_name_H-M   'P 1'
#
loop_
_entity.id
_entity.type
_entity.pdbx_description
1 polymer ?
#
loop_
_entity_poly.entity_id
_entity_poly.type
_entity_poly.pdbx_seq_one_letter_code
_entity_poly.pdbx_strand_id
1 'polypeptide(L)'
;MQFLTSAFFLPYLGVREEYDEGRGRLEGERVKGVYKLIGENRVVPGLLSFVGTGSIFWGLFGRPEFGDFNERFTSLNELLSIDRVGSSFIVDLVVFGLFQGWLVDDDVKRRGGDMSDVNVLAAKFIPFFGLAFYLLTRPQLLNTNNNE
;
A
#
# COMPACT_ATOMS: atom_id res chain seq x y z
N MET A 1 6.91 13.00 -13.73
CA MET A 1 8.15 12.24 -13.47
C MET A 1 7.80 11.10 -12.53
N GLN A 2 8.26 9.87 -12.78
CA GLN A 2 8.02 8.67 -11.95
C GLN A 2 8.89 8.67 -10.67
N PHE A 3 8.79 9.74 -9.88
CA PHE A 3 9.80 10.06 -8.89
C PHE A 3 9.66 9.23 -7.60
N LEU A 4 8.46 8.81 -7.23
CA LEU A 4 8.22 8.20 -5.92
C LEU A 4 8.36 6.68 -5.94
N THR A 5 7.79 6.01 -6.94
CA THR A 5 7.89 4.56 -7.08
C THR A 5 9.26 4.18 -7.60
N SER A 6 9.71 4.66 -8.75
CA SER A 6 10.95 4.15 -9.37
C SER A 6 12.23 4.50 -8.60
N ALA A 7 12.32 5.68 -7.99
CA ALA A 7 13.57 6.15 -7.37
C ALA A 7 13.89 5.43 -6.06
N PHE A 8 12.88 5.09 -5.26
CA PHE A 8 13.07 4.43 -3.95
C PHE A 8 12.78 2.93 -4.00
N PHE A 9 11.85 2.51 -4.86
CA PHE A 9 11.40 1.13 -4.89
C PHE A 9 12.39 0.20 -5.58
N LEU A 10 13.01 0.61 -6.70
CA LEU A 10 13.98 -0.24 -7.41
C LEU A 10 15.23 -0.54 -6.56
N PRO A 11 15.86 0.45 -5.89
CA PRO A 11 16.95 0.15 -4.97
C PRO A 11 16.50 -0.77 -3.84
N TYR A 12 15.31 -0.54 -3.26
CA TYR A 12 14.76 -1.40 -2.22
C TYR A 12 14.60 -2.83 -2.70
N LEU A 13 14.04 -3.06 -3.89
CA LEU A 13 13.90 -4.40 -4.45
C LEU A 13 15.25 -5.09 -4.68
N GLY A 14 16.27 -4.35 -5.10
CA GLY A 14 17.61 -4.90 -5.33
C GLY A 14 18.34 -5.31 -4.05
N VAL A 15 18.00 -4.71 -2.90
CA VAL A 15 18.65 -5.00 -1.62
C VAL A 15 17.79 -5.81 -0.65
N ARG A 16 16.49 -6.00 -0.95
CA ARG A 16 15.60 -6.72 -0.05
C ARG A 16 15.95 -8.21 -0.02
N GLU A 17 15.85 -8.79 1.16
CA GLU A 17 15.93 -10.23 1.33
C GLU A 17 14.62 -10.88 0.87
N GLU A 18 14.71 -11.93 0.05
CA GLU A 18 13.55 -12.74 -0.36
C GLU A 18 13.09 -13.65 0.79
N TYR A 19 11.80 -13.99 0.83
CA TYR A 19 11.30 -14.98 1.76
C TYR A 19 11.91 -16.37 1.46
N ASP A 20 12.56 -16.94 2.47
CA ASP A 20 13.21 -18.26 2.42
C ASP A 20 12.44 -19.22 3.34
N GLU A 21 11.75 -20.20 2.75
CA GLU A 21 10.98 -21.22 3.47
C GLU A 21 11.84 -22.00 4.47
N GLY A 22 13.14 -22.15 4.20
CA GLY A 22 14.08 -22.85 5.08
C GLY A 22 14.41 -22.12 6.37
N ARG A 23 14.13 -20.80 6.45
CA ARG A 23 14.42 -19.98 7.65
C ARG A 23 13.25 -19.87 8.62
N GLY A 24 12.12 -20.48 8.28
CA GLY A 24 10.89 -20.46 9.07
C GLY A 24 10.19 -19.10 9.08
N ARG A 25 9.13 -18.98 9.89
CA ARG A 25 8.36 -17.73 10.06
C ARG A 25 9.24 -16.61 10.62
N LEU A 26 8.98 -15.37 10.20
CA LEU A 26 9.70 -14.21 10.76
C LEU A 26 9.29 -14.00 12.22
N GLU A 27 10.19 -14.39 13.12
CA GLU A 27 10.11 -14.06 14.54
C GLU A 27 10.28 -12.55 14.71
N GLY A 28 9.37 -11.92 15.46
CA GLY A 28 9.38 -10.49 15.74
C GLY A 28 10.64 -10.02 16.49
N GLU A 29 11.49 -10.92 16.98
CA GLU A 29 12.80 -10.61 17.57
C GLU A 29 13.91 -10.39 16.54
N ARG A 30 13.76 -10.95 15.33
CA ARG A 30 14.70 -10.73 14.21
C ARG A 30 14.56 -9.34 13.61
N VAL A 31 13.39 -8.71 13.76
CA VAL A 31 13.12 -7.34 13.33
C VAL A 31 13.39 -6.40 14.51
N LYS A 32 14.57 -5.76 14.54
CA LYS A 32 15.00 -4.92 15.67
C LYS A 32 14.61 -3.45 15.49
N GLY A 33 14.30 -2.80 16.62
CA GLY A 33 14.22 -1.34 16.75
C GLY A 33 13.06 -0.69 15.98
N VAL A 34 13.39 0.38 15.25
CA VAL A 34 12.42 1.28 14.58
C VAL A 34 11.62 0.55 13.50
N TYR A 35 12.20 -0.45 12.84
CA TYR A 35 11.54 -1.20 11.76
C TYR A 35 10.34 -2.02 12.25
N LYS A 36 10.44 -2.65 13.44
CA LYS A 36 9.31 -3.35 14.06
C LYS A 36 8.22 -2.36 14.48
N LEU A 37 8.63 -1.22 15.03
CA LEU A 37 7.69 -0.20 15.49
C LEU A 37 6.90 0.41 14.34
N ILE A 38 7.54 0.71 13.20
CA ILE A 38 6.86 1.20 12.00
C ILE A 38 6.06 0.08 11.33
N GLY A 39 6.64 -1.12 11.22
CA GLY A 39 6.02 -2.28 10.57
C GLY A 39 4.77 -2.80 11.29
N GLU A 40 4.70 -2.72 12.61
CA GLU A 40 3.52 -3.17 13.37
C GLU A 40 2.55 -2.03 13.70
N ASN A 41 2.85 -0.79 13.27
CA ASN A 41 1.99 0.36 13.56
C ASN A 41 0.71 0.35 12.73
N ARG A 42 -0.45 0.26 13.40
CA ARG A 42 -1.79 0.33 12.79
C ARG A 42 -2.34 1.76 12.67
N VAL A 43 -1.76 2.74 13.36
CA VAL A 43 -2.18 4.16 13.28
C VAL A 43 -1.82 4.76 11.93
N VAL A 44 -0.61 4.47 11.42
CA VAL A 44 -0.13 5.00 10.14
C VAL A 44 -1.04 4.64 8.97
N PRO A 45 -1.38 3.35 8.72
CA PRO A 45 -2.29 3.02 7.63
C PRO A 45 -3.67 3.68 7.81
N GLY A 46 -4.23 3.70 9.03
CA GLY A 46 -5.51 4.35 9.29
C GLY A 46 -5.50 5.85 8.98
N LEU A 47 -4.45 6.57 9.39
CA LEU A 47 -4.30 8.00 9.11
C LEU A 47 -4.14 8.28 7.62
N LEU A 48 -3.31 7.51 6.91
CA LEU A 48 -3.12 7.68 5.46
C LEU A 48 -4.41 7.37 4.68
N SER A 49 -5.16 6.34 5.08
CA SER A 49 -6.47 6.04 4.50
C SER A 49 -7.47 7.16 4.73
N PHE A 50 -7.48 7.75 5.93
CA PHE A 50 -8.35 8.87 6.23
C PHE A 50 -8.03 10.09 5.35
N VAL A 51 -6.75 10.45 5.23
CA VAL A 51 -6.31 11.57 4.39
C VAL A 51 -6.64 11.32 2.91
N GLY A 52 -6.35 10.12 2.39
CA GLY A 52 -6.65 9.78 1.01
C GLY A 52 -8.15 9.77 0.70
N THR A 53 -8.95 9.19 1.60
CA THR A 53 -10.41 9.19 1.47
C THR A 53 -10.98 10.61 1.54
N GLY A 54 -10.50 11.42 2.48
CA GLY A 54 -10.87 12.83 2.60
C GLY A 54 -10.50 13.64 1.35
N SER A 55 -9.36 13.34 0.73
CA SER A 55 -8.94 13.98 -0.53
C SER A 55 -9.87 13.64 -1.69
N ILE A 56 -10.26 12.36 -1.82
CA ILE A 56 -11.25 11.93 -2.83
C ILE A 56 -12.60 12.59 -2.58
N PHE A 57 -13.07 12.57 -1.33
CA PHE A 57 -14.32 13.21 -0.94
C PHE A 57 -14.29 14.71 -1.26
N TRP A 58 -13.22 15.40 -0.91
CA TRP A 58 -13.06 16.82 -1.22
C TRP A 58 -12.98 17.09 -2.73
N GLY A 59 -12.30 16.22 -3.50
CA GLY A 59 -12.27 16.34 -4.96
C GLY A 59 -13.65 16.20 -5.62
N LEU A 60 -14.51 15.35 -5.06
CA LEU A 60 -15.88 15.12 -5.56
C LEU A 60 -16.87 16.20 -5.11
N PHE A 61 -16.76 16.69 -3.86
CA PHE A 61 -17.81 17.50 -3.25
C PHE A 61 -17.35 18.89 -2.74
N GLY A 62 -16.05 19.13 -2.62
CA GLY A 62 -15.51 20.32 -1.96
C GLY A 62 -15.72 21.63 -2.73
N ARG A 63 -16.06 21.55 -4.03
CA ARG A 63 -16.20 22.70 -4.93
C ARG A 63 -17.36 22.49 -5.92
N PRO A 64 -18.63 22.53 -5.49
CA PRO A 64 -19.79 22.24 -6.35
C PRO A 64 -19.90 23.19 -7.56
N GLU A 65 -19.30 24.37 -7.51
CA GLU A 65 -19.31 25.35 -8.60
C GLU A 65 -18.53 24.93 -9.87
N PHE A 66 -17.69 23.89 -9.79
CA PHE A 66 -16.94 23.37 -10.94
C PHE A 66 -17.69 22.28 -11.73
N GLY A 67 -19.01 22.26 -11.62
CA GLY A 67 -19.85 21.38 -12.42
C GLY A 67 -20.08 19.99 -11.83
N ASP A 68 -20.84 19.20 -12.57
CA ASP A 68 -21.25 17.85 -12.22
C ASP A 68 -20.11 16.83 -12.40
N PHE A 69 -20.30 15.60 -11.91
CA PHE A 69 -19.28 14.55 -11.96
C PHE A 69 -18.70 14.32 -13.37
N ASN A 70 -19.56 14.36 -14.39
CA ASN A 70 -19.15 14.13 -15.77
C ASN A 70 -18.20 15.22 -16.28
N GLU A 71 -18.51 16.49 -16.00
CA GLU A 71 -17.66 17.63 -16.39
C GLU A 71 -16.30 17.54 -15.71
N ARG A 72 -16.27 17.22 -14.41
CA ARG A 72 -15.03 17.02 -13.66
C ARG A 72 -14.19 15.88 -14.20
N PHE A 73 -14.81 14.77 -14.56
CA PHE A 73 -14.10 13.63 -15.13
C PHE A 73 -13.50 13.96 -16.49
N THR A 74 -14.23 14.70 -17.34
CA THR A 74 -13.70 15.21 -18.61
C THR A 74 -12.52 16.15 -18.39
N SER A 75 -12.64 17.13 -17.49
CA SER A 75 -11.54 18.05 -17.17
C SER A 75 -10.33 17.33 -16.56
N LEU A 76 -10.55 16.32 -15.72
CA LEU A 76 -9.49 15.48 -15.18
C LEU A 76 -8.74 14.76 -16.30
N ASN A 77 -9.46 14.16 -17.25
CA ASN A 77 -8.84 13.47 -18.38
C ASN A 77 -8.04 14.43 -19.28
N GLU A 78 -8.56 15.64 -19.51
CA GLU A 78 -7.85 16.69 -20.25
C GLU A 78 -6.56 17.12 -19.55
N LEU A 79 -6.63 17.38 -18.23
CA LEU A 79 -5.47 17.70 -17.39
C LEU A 79 -4.41 16.59 -17.45
N LEU A 80 -4.84 15.33 -17.30
CA LEU A 80 -3.94 14.17 -17.35
C LEU A 80 -3.30 13.98 -18.74
N SER A 81 -3.96 14.41 -19.81
CA SER A 81 -3.43 14.32 -21.18
C SER A 81 -2.42 15.42 -21.52
N ILE A 82 -2.59 16.63 -20.96
CA ILE A 82 -1.74 17.79 -21.27
C ILE A 82 -0.53 17.83 -20.34
N ASP A 83 -0.71 17.46 -19.08
CA ASP A 83 0.35 17.51 -18.08
C ASP A 83 1.13 16.20 -17.99
N ARG A 84 2.44 16.30 -18.22
CA ARG A 84 3.38 15.19 -18.07
C ARG A 84 3.48 14.71 -16.61
N VAL A 85 3.24 15.59 -15.64
CA VAL A 85 3.26 15.21 -14.22
C VAL A 85 2.00 14.41 -13.90
N GLY A 86 0.81 14.91 -14.27
CA GLY A 86 -0.45 14.19 -14.14
C GLY A 86 -0.45 12.80 -14.78
N SER A 87 -0.07 12.69 -16.05
CA SER A 87 0.04 11.38 -16.73
C SER A 87 1.01 10.43 -16.03
N SER A 88 2.15 10.92 -15.53
CA SER A 88 3.09 10.07 -14.80
C SER A 88 2.57 9.54 -13.47
N PHE A 89 1.63 10.26 -12.83
CA PHE A 89 0.97 9.80 -11.61
C PHE A 89 0.13 8.54 -11.86
N ILE A 90 -0.55 8.45 -13.01
CA ILE A 90 -1.30 7.25 -13.40
C ILE A 90 -0.36 6.05 -13.55
N VAL A 91 0.78 6.26 -14.22
CA VAL A 91 1.77 5.20 -14.39
C VAL A 91 2.31 4.75 -13.05
N ASP A 92 2.62 5.69 -12.14
CA ASP A 92 3.05 5.38 -10.78
C ASP A 92 1.97 4.60 -10.01
N LEU A 93 0.69 4.94 -10.15
CA LEU A 93 -0.42 4.20 -9.53
C LEU A 93 -0.51 2.75 -10.03
N VAL A 94 -0.34 2.52 -11.33
CA VAL A 94 -0.34 1.18 -11.93
C VAL A 94 0.85 0.36 -11.42
N VAL A 95 2.05 0.96 -11.44
CA VAL A 95 3.28 0.32 -10.95
C VAL A 95 3.14 0.00 -9.46
N PHE A 96 2.61 0.92 -8.67
CA PHE A 96 2.28 0.71 -7.26
C PHE A 96 1.33 -0.48 -7.08
N GLY A 97 0.25 -0.58 -7.85
CA GLY A 97 -0.70 -1.68 -7.75
C GLY A 97 -0.07 -3.06 -8.03
N LEU A 98 0.75 -3.16 -9.07
CA LEU A 98 1.45 -4.40 -9.42
C LEU A 98 2.39 -4.85 -8.29
N PHE A 99 3.19 -3.92 -7.78
CA PHE A 99 4.16 -4.23 -6.74
C PHE A 99 3.53 -4.43 -5.37
N GLN A 100 2.46 -3.69 -5.06
CA GLN A 100 1.65 -3.90 -3.87
C GLN A 100 1.20 -5.35 -3.79
N GLY A 101 0.63 -5.90 -4.88
CA GLY A 101 0.18 -7.29 -4.92
C GLY A 101 1.31 -8.29 -4.64
N TRP A 102 2.50 -8.05 -5.20
CA TRP A 102 3.67 -8.91 -4.97
C TRP A 102 4.22 -8.83 -3.55
N LEU A 103 4.27 -7.63 -2.96
CA LEU A 103 4.78 -7.43 -1.60
C LEU A 103 3.82 -7.95 -0.52
N VAL A 104 2.52 -7.90 -0.75
CA VAL A 104 1.51 -8.45 0.16
C VAL A 104 1.68 -9.97 0.29
N ASP A 105 1.89 -10.68 -0.82
CA ASP A 105 2.14 -12.13 -0.79
C ASP A 105 3.35 -12.48 0.08
N ASP A 106 4.43 -11.69 -0.06
CA ASP A 106 5.67 -11.88 0.70
C ASP A 106 5.47 -11.60 2.20
N ASP A 107 4.73 -10.55 2.57
CA ASP A 107 4.41 -10.22 3.97
C ASP A 107 3.52 -11.29 4.62
N VAL A 108 2.53 -11.82 3.90
CA VAL A 108 1.65 -12.90 4.40
C VAL A 108 2.43 -14.18 4.65
N LYS A 109 3.30 -14.58 3.72
CA LYS A 109 4.18 -15.76 3.89
C LYS A 109 5.05 -15.63 5.14
N ARG A 110 5.69 -14.47 5.31
CA ARG A 110 6.55 -14.16 6.46
C ARG A 110 5.82 -14.25 7.80
N ARG A 111 4.55 -13.85 7.83
CA ARG A 111 3.66 -13.92 9.00
C ARG A 111 2.99 -15.29 9.16
N GLY A 112 3.15 -16.18 8.18
CA GLY A 112 2.53 -17.49 8.16
C GLY A 112 1.01 -17.46 8.04
N GLY A 113 0.47 -16.40 7.42
CA GLY A 113 -0.96 -16.22 7.15
C GLY A 113 -1.43 -17.00 5.93
N ASP A 114 -2.74 -17.03 5.74
CA ASP A 114 -3.38 -17.70 4.60
C ASP A 114 -3.47 -16.75 3.40
N MET A 115 -2.94 -17.16 2.26
CA MET A 115 -3.01 -16.40 1.00
C MET A 115 -4.43 -16.29 0.44
N SER A 116 -5.31 -17.21 0.83
CA SER A 116 -6.71 -17.24 0.39
C SER A 116 -7.62 -16.34 1.24
N ASP A 117 -7.09 -15.70 2.30
CA ASP A 117 -7.84 -14.73 3.09
C ASP A 117 -8.33 -13.57 2.19
N VAL A 118 -9.62 -13.24 2.32
CA VAL A 118 -10.28 -12.13 1.63
C VAL A 118 -9.51 -10.82 1.85
N ASN A 119 -8.92 -10.62 3.04
CA ASN A 119 -8.14 -9.42 3.34
C ASN A 119 -6.88 -9.32 2.48
N VAL A 120 -6.22 -10.45 2.26
CA VAL A 120 -5.02 -10.58 1.42
C VAL A 120 -5.38 -10.36 -0.04
N LEU A 121 -6.46 -10.99 -0.50
CA LEU A 121 -6.97 -10.81 -1.87
C LEU A 121 -7.36 -9.34 -2.14
N ALA A 122 -8.06 -8.71 -1.21
CA ALA A 122 -8.42 -7.28 -1.31
C ALA A 122 -7.15 -6.42 -1.44
N ALA A 123 -6.12 -6.69 -0.64
CA ALA A 123 -4.84 -5.99 -0.72
C ALA A 123 -4.02 -6.27 -1.98
N LYS A 124 -4.35 -7.30 -2.76
CA LYS A 124 -3.69 -7.55 -4.05
C LYS A 124 -4.39 -6.86 -5.20
N PHE A 125 -5.72 -6.86 -5.19
CA PHE A 125 -6.52 -6.43 -6.34
C PHE A 125 -7.09 -5.01 -6.23
N ILE A 126 -7.12 -4.43 -5.02
CA ILE A 126 -7.63 -3.07 -4.80
C ILE A 126 -6.46 -2.21 -4.29
N PRO A 127 -5.73 -1.50 -5.18
CA PRO A 127 -4.67 -0.59 -4.80
C PRO A 127 -5.12 0.42 -3.74
N PHE A 128 -4.22 0.77 -2.83
CA PHE A 128 -4.43 1.73 -1.74
C PHE A 128 -5.42 1.27 -0.67
N PHE A 129 -6.70 1.07 -1.00
CA PHE A 129 -7.74 0.72 -0.01
C PHE A 129 -7.60 -0.72 0.50
N GLY A 130 -7.34 -1.67 -0.39
CA GLY A 130 -7.11 -3.06 0.01
C GLY A 130 -5.87 -3.17 0.90
N LEU A 131 -4.78 -2.51 0.51
CA LEU A 131 -3.55 -2.47 1.30
C LEU A 131 -3.78 -1.85 2.68
N ALA A 132 -4.44 -0.70 2.72
CA ALA A 132 -4.79 -0.04 3.97
C ALA A 132 -5.56 -0.96 4.93
N PHE A 133 -6.58 -1.63 4.41
CA PHE A 133 -7.38 -2.56 5.19
C PHE A 133 -6.55 -3.74 5.69
N TYR A 134 -5.74 -4.35 4.82
CA TYR A 134 -4.82 -5.42 5.21
C TYR A 134 -3.82 -4.98 6.28
N LEU A 135 -3.22 -3.80 6.17
CA LEU A 135 -2.28 -3.31 7.19
C LEU A 135 -2.93 -3.09 8.56
N LEU A 136 -4.23 -2.77 8.58
CA LEU A 136 -5.01 -2.63 9.82
C LEU A 136 -5.39 -3.97 10.45
N THR A 137 -5.69 -4.98 9.63
CA THR A 137 -6.23 -6.27 10.09
C THR A 137 -5.21 -7.40 10.15
N ARG A 138 -4.03 -7.24 9.52
CA ARG A 138 -3.04 -8.31 9.42
C ARG A 138 -2.60 -8.85 10.78
N PRO A 139 -2.26 -10.16 10.85
CA PRO A 139 -1.66 -10.76 12.03
C PRO A 139 -0.34 -10.07 12.41
N GLN A 140 -0.08 -9.97 13.71
CA GLN A 140 1.21 -9.48 14.19
C GLN A 140 2.31 -10.51 13.91
N LEU A 141 3.57 -10.06 13.83
CA LEU A 141 4.71 -10.97 13.81
C LEU A 141 4.72 -11.84 15.08
N LEU A 142 5.16 -13.09 14.97
CA LEU A 142 5.25 -14.01 16.10
C LEU A 142 6.15 -13.38 17.19
N ASN A 143 5.59 -13.17 18.38
CA ASN A 143 6.37 -12.82 19.56
C ASN A 143 6.67 -14.10 20.35
N THR A 144 7.95 -14.41 20.55
CA THR A 144 8.43 -15.59 21.31
C THR A 144 7.99 -15.56 22.79
N ASN A 145 7.50 -14.44 23.30
CA ASN A 145 7.28 -14.20 24.74
C ASN A 145 5.92 -14.65 25.30
N ASN A 146 5.10 -15.38 24.53
CA ASN A 146 3.78 -15.85 25.01
C ASN A 146 3.79 -17.32 25.51
N ASN A 147 4.97 -17.88 25.76
CA ASN A 147 5.17 -19.25 26.25
C ASN A 147 5.86 -19.30 27.63
N GLU A 148 5.53 -18.38 28.53
CA GLU A 148 5.83 -18.49 29.98
C GLU A 148 4.56 -18.30 30.81
#